data_AF-A0A0H5QHU2-F1
#
_entry.id   AF-A0A0H5QHU2-F1
#
_cell.length_a   1.000
_cell.length_b   1.000
_cell.length_c   1.000
_cell.angle_alpha   90.00
_cell.angle_beta   90.00
_cell.angle_gamma   90.00
#
_symmetry.space_group_name_H-M   'P 1'
#
loop_
_entity.id
_entity.type
_entity.pdbx_description
1 polymer ?
#
loop_
_entity_poly.entity_id
_entity_poly.type
_entity_poly.pdbx_seq_one_letter_code
_entity_poly.pdbx_strand_id
1 'polypeptide(L)'
;MSMLSMTGKVIHLFETPKGKNKAGEEFGGQDKVQVMGAVPLQNGETRYDLITLTCHDANAFEPFMGQEVSFPIGVMAPSKGQIVYFIPKGAIPSAVDSAAPVERFGSDRGLGI
;
A
#
# COMPACT_ATOMS: atom_id res chain seq x y z
N MET A 1 3.42 0.08 -20.00
CA MET A 1 3.89 -0.22 -18.64
C MET A 1 2.70 -0.11 -17.73
N SER A 2 2.24 -1.21 -17.14
CA SER A 2 1.06 -1.19 -16.25
C SER A 2 1.49 -0.66 -14.89
N MET A 3 1.09 0.58 -14.59
CA MET A 3 1.28 1.22 -13.29
C MET A 3 0.14 0.74 -12.40
N LEU A 4 0.45 -0.06 -11.36
CA LEU A 4 -0.56 -0.40 -10.36
C LEU A 4 -0.58 0.73 -9.33
N SER A 5 -1.75 1.25 -8.99
CA SER A 5 -1.92 2.19 -7.89
C SER A 5 -2.35 1.41 -6.66
N MET A 6 -1.69 1.63 -5.51
CA MET A 6 -2.12 1.07 -4.24
C MET A 6 -2.64 2.18 -3.36
N THR A 7 -3.80 1.94 -2.75
CA THR A 7 -4.38 2.82 -1.73
C THR A 7 -4.41 2.07 -0.41
N GLY A 8 -3.92 2.69 0.65
CA GLY A 8 -3.95 2.10 1.97
C GLY A 8 -3.35 3.00 3.04
N LYS A 9 -3.46 2.56 4.29
CA LYS A 9 -3.00 3.30 5.45
C LYS A 9 -1.55 3.00 5.76
N VAL A 10 -0.69 4.01 5.86
CA VAL A 10 0.70 3.82 6.29
C VAL A 10 0.71 3.46 7.76
N ILE A 11 1.18 2.25 8.09
CA ILE A 11 1.21 1.74 9.47
C ILE A 11 2.58 1.93 10.09
N HIS A 12 3.64 1.60 9.35
CA HIS A 12 4.97 1.54 9.91
C HIS A 12 6.05 1.78 8.86
N LEU A 13 7.14 2.43 9.25
CA LEU A 13 8.33 2.68 8.44
C LEU A 13 9.52 2.09 9.18
N PHE A 14 10.31 1.23 8.53
CA PHE A 14 11.46 0.59 9.16
C PHE A 14 12.55 0.29 8.15
N GLU A 15 13.81 0.48 8.56
CA GLU A 15 14.97 0.04 7.79
C GLU A 15 15.24 -1.44 8.12
N THR A 16 15.54 -2.24 7.10
CA THR A 16 15.99 -3.63 7.35
C THR A 16 17.40 -3.66 7.93
N PRO A 17 17.66 -4.47 8.97
CA PRO A 17 18.97 -4.54 9.59
C PRO A 17 20.03 -4.96 8.57
N LYS A 18 21.14 -4.23 8.55
CA LYS A 18 22.28 -4.47 7.66
C LYS A 18 23.09 -5.63 8.25
N GLY A 19 23.30 -6.68 7.48
CA GLY A 19 24.06 -7.85 7.90
C GLY A 19 24.96 -8.34 6.78
N LYS A 20 26.08 -8.97 7.15
CA LYS A 20 26.87 -9.77 6.20
C LYS A 20 26.54 -11.23 6.38
N ASN A 21 26.17 -11.89 5.29
CA ASN A 21 26.06 -13.34 5.29
C ASN A 21 27.46 -13.97 5.36
N LYS A 22 27.54 -15.26 5.71
CA LYS A 22 28.81 -16.03 5.74
C LYS A 22 29.58 -16.01 4.40
N ALA A 23 28.90 -15.67 3.30
CA ALA A 23 29.48 -15.49 1.97
C ALA A 23 30.09 -14.10 1.72
N GLY A 24 30.02 -13.16 2.68
CA GLY A 24 30.53 -11.80 2.55
C GLY A 24 29.57 -10.82 1.86
N GLU A 25 28.41 -11.30 1.40
CA GLU A 25 27.37 -10.48 0.78
C GLU A 25 26.64 -9.63 1.84
N GLU A 26 26.63 -8.31 1.63
CA GLU A 26 25.90 -7.35 2.44
C GLU A 26 24.41 -7.43 2.07
N PHE A 27 23.59 -7.89 3.01
CA PHE A 27 22.15 -7.94 2.90
C PHE A 27 21.50 -6.95 3.85
N GLY A 28 20.47 -6.24 3.38
CA GLY A 28 19.70 -5.28 4.18
C GLY A 28 20.05 -3.82 3.90
N GLY A 29 19.69 -2.93 4.81
CA GLY A 29 19.82 -1.47 4.64
C GLY A 29 18.83 -0.88 3.65
N GLN A 30 17.76 -1.62 3.31
CA GLN A 30 16.67 -1.11 2.50
C GLN A 30 15.55 -0.61 3.40
N ASP A 31 15.06 0.56 3.09
CA ASP A 31 13.86 1.13 3.71
C ASP A 31 12.63 0.34 3.31
N LYS A 32 11.80 0.03 4.29
CA LYS A 32 10.53 -0.66 4.12
C LYS A 32 9.40 0.14 4.75
N VAL A 33 8.31 0.19 4.01
CA VAL A 33 7.05 0.78 4.49
C VAL A 33 5.99 -0.30 4.53
N GLN A 34 5.28 -0.38 5.65
CA GLN A 34 4.12 -1.23 5.84
C GLN A 34 2.87 -0.41 5.60
N VAL A 35 2.05 -0.86 4.67
CA VAL A 35 0.79 -0.24 4.34
C VAL A 35 -0.32 -1.26 4.51
N MET A 36 -1.38 -0.88 5.20
CA MET A 36 -2.56 -1.71 5.40
C MET A 36 -3.58 -1.41 4.30
N GLY A 37 -3.82 -2.39 3.44
CA GLY A 37 -4.85 -2.35 2.41
C GLY A 37 -6.12 -3.06 2.87
N ALA A 38 -7.27 -2.56 2.41
CA ALA A 38 -8.56 -3.19 2.64
C ALA A 38 -8.99 -3.97 1.38
N VAL A 39 -9.18 -5.28 1.51
CA VAL A 39 -9.66 -6.15 0.44
C VAL A 39 -11.11 -6.53 0.74
N PRO A 40 -12.09 -6.08 -0.06
CA PRO A 40 -13.46 -6.52 0.09
C PRO A 40 -13.56 -8.01 -0.26
N LEU A 41 -14.06 -8.80 0.67
CA LEU A 41 -14.35 -10.21 0.47
C LEU A 41 -15.73 -10.37 -0.17
N GLN A 42 -15.92 -11.47 -0.90
CA GLN A 42 -17.19 -11.81 -1.55
C GLN A 42 -18.33 -12.04 -0.56
N ASN A 43 -18.01 -12.26 0.72
CA ASN A 43 -18.98 -12.40 1.81
C ASN A 43 -19.46 -11.06 2.38
N GLY A 44 -18.98 -9.92 1.85
CA GLY A 44 -19.32 -8.58 2.34
C GLY A 44 -18.47 -8.09 3.51
N GLU A 45 -17.51 -8.88 4.00
CA GLU A 45 -16.55 -8.43 5.00
C GLU A 45 -15.33 -7.76 4.35
N THR A 46 -14.57 -7.03 5.16
CA THR A 46 -13.33 -6.39 4.72
C THR A 46 -12.15 -7.08 5.38
N ARG A 47 -11.25 -7.64 4.55
CA ARG A 47 -9.98 -8.18 5.02
C ARG A 47 -8.92 -7.10 4.95
N TYR A 48 -8.36 -6.73 6.08
CA TYR A 48 -7.15 -5.91 6.11
C TYR A 48 -5.93 -6.79 5.86
N ASP A 49 -5.14 -6.42 4.86
CA ASP A 49 -3.89 -7.09 4.53
C ASP A 49 -2.75 -6.09 4.74
N LEU A 50 -1.68 -6.53 5.40
CA LEU A 50 -0.52 -5.69 5.68
C LEU A 50 0.56 -5.99 4.64
N ILE A 51 0.74 -5.04 3.72
CA ILE A 51 1.69 -5.17 2.63
C ILE A 51 2.97 -4.44 3.01
N THR A 52 4.09 -5.15 2.95
CA THR A 52 5.42 -4.55 3.11
C THR A 52 5.99 -4.20 1.75
N LEU A 53 6.20 -2.91 1.51
CA LEU A 53 6.80 -2.39 0.30
C LEU A 53 8.24 -1.99 0.56
N THR A 54 9.10 -2.20 -0.43
CA THR A 54 10.46 -1.65 -0.39
C THR A 54 10.43 -0.25 -0.98
N CYS A 55 10.91 0.73 -0.22
CA CYS A 55 10.99 2.13 -0.63
C CYS A 55 12.45 2.55 -0.76
N HIS A 56 12.70 3.56 -1.60
CA HIS A 56 14.04 4.15 -1.68
C HIS A 56 14.21 5.35 -0.74
N ASP A 57 13.11 6.03 -0.41
CA ASP A 57 13.06 7.20 0.45
C ASP A 57 11.89 7.04 1.44
N ALA A 58 12.15 6.43 2.60
CA ALA A 58 11.13 6.32 3.66
C ALA A 58 10.65 7.69 4.18
N ASN A 59 11.52 8.69 4.13
CA ASN A 59 11.26 10.05 4.64
C ASN A 59 10.06 10.72 3.93
N ALA A 60 9.81 10.38 2.67
CA ALA A 60 8.66 10.87 1.93
C ALA A 60 7.31 10.38 2.50
N PHE A 61 7.31 9.28 3.26
CA PHE A 61 6.12 8.65 3.83
C PHE A 61 5.93 8.94 5.32
N GLU A 62 6.96 9.43 6.03
CA GLU A 62 6.87 9.88 7.43
C GLU A 62 5.70 10.83 7.72
N PRO A 63 5.46 11.91 6.94
CA PRO A 63 4.35 12.83 7.23
C PRO A 63 2.96 12.19 7.01
N PHE A 64 2.89 11.08 6.27
CA PHE A 64 1.66 10.35 5.99
C PHE A 64 1.46 9.15 6.92
N MET A 65 2.28 9.02 7.96
CA MET A 65 2.17 7.94 8.94
C MET A 65 0.80 8.00 9.64
N GLY A 66 0.07 6.88 9.61
CA GLY A 66 -1.30 6.81 10.13
C GLY A 66 -2.36 7.46 9.23
N GLN A 67 -2.00 7.94 8.04
CA GLN A 67 -2.93 8.46 7.04
C GLN A 67 -3.12 7.47 5.89
N GLU A 68 -4.24 7.62 5.20
CA GLU A 68 -4.54 6.87 3.99
C GLU A 68 -3.94 7.59 2.79
N VAL A 69 -3.11 6.89 2.02
CA VAL A 69 -2.40 7.45 0.87
C VAL A 69 -2.60 6.57 -0.35
N SER A 70 -2.58 7.20 -1.52
CA SER A 70 -2.55 6.53 -2.80
C SER A 70 -1.25 6.87 -3.53
N PHE A 71 -0.58 5.85 -4.02
CA PHE A 71 0.67 6.01 -4.77
C PHE A 71 0.87 4.87 -5.77
N PRO A 72 1.62 5.15 -6.86
CA PRO A 72 1.96 4.10 -7.81
C PRO A 72 2.96 3.13 -7.18
N ILE A 73 2.70 1.84 -7.35
CA ILE A 73 3.56 0.74 -6.94
C ILE A 73 4.02 -0.06 -8.16
N GLY A 74 5.25 -0.56 -8.06
CA GLY A 74 5.78 -1.59 -8.93
C GLY A 74 5.56 -2.97 -8.31
N VAL A 75 5.12 -3.91 -9.14
CA VAL A 75 5.05 -5.33 -8.78
C VAL A 75 6.10 -6.08 -9.61
N MET A 76 6.95 -6.84 -8.93
CA MET A 76 7.88 -7.76 -9.54
C MET A 76 7.64 -9.16 -9.00
N ALA A 77 7.52 -10.15 -9.88
CA ALA A 77 7.43 -11.56 -9.49
C ALA A 77 8.72 -12.28 -9.94
N PRO A 78 9.81 -12.21 -9.14
CA PRO A 78 11.10 -12.81 -9.52
C PRO A 78 11.05 -14.34 -9.57
N SER A 79 10.05 -14.96 -8.94
CA SER A 79 9.85 -16.42 -8.93
C SER A 79 8.37 -16.75 -8.78
N LYS A 80 7.97 -17.94 -9.24
CA LYS A 80 6.56 -18.39 -9.18
C LYS A 80 6.09 -18.43 -7.71
N GLY A 81 5.10 -17.61 -7.37
CA GLY A 81 4.54 -17.51 -6.02
C GLY A 81 5.21 -16.49 -5.10
N GLN A 82 6.26 -15.78 -5.55
CA GLN A 82 6.86 -14.67 -4.81
C GLN A 82 6.53 -13.36 -5.50
N ILE A 83 5.72 -12.52 -4.84
CA ILE A 83 5.36 -11.18 -5.32
C ILE A 83 6.10 -10.18 -4.45
N VAL A 84 6.95 -9.38 -5.07
CA VAL A 84 7.70 -8.31 -4.44
C VAL A 84 7.12 -6.99 -4.90
N TYR A 85 6.70 -6.18 -3.93
CA TYR A 85 6.18 -4.85 -4.17
C TYR A 85 7.27 -3.82 -3.85
N PHE A 86 7.46 -2.86 -4.75
CA PHE A 86 8.44 -1.80 -4.61
C PHE A 86 7.85 -0.47 -5.04
N ILE A 87 8.35 0.61 -4.45
CA ILE A 87 7.93 1.97 -4.79
C ILE A 87 8.93 2.52 -5.82
N PRO A 88 8.48 2.91 -7.03
CA PRO A 88 9.38 3.45 -8.03
C PRO A 88 9.94 4.81 -7.58
N LYS A 89 11.16 5.13 -8.04
CA LYS A 89 11.82 6.41 -7.70
C LYS A 89 10.99 7.58 -8.23
N GLY A 90 10.71 8.56 -7.37
CA GLY A 90 9.87 9.72 -7.70
C GLY A 90 8.36 9.50 -7.55
N ALA A 91 7.92 8.36 -6.99
CA ALA A 91 6.54 8.21 -6.58
C ALA A 91 6.25 9.11 -5.37
N ILE A 92 5.32 10.04 -5.53
CA ILE A 92 4.88 10.94 -4.47
C ILE A 92 3.56 10.40 -3.93
N PRO A 93 3.47 10.05 -2.63
CA PRO A 93 2.20 9.69 -2.04
C PRO A 93 1.24 10.88 -2.03
N SER A 94 0.02 10.62 -2.49
CA SER A 94 -1.07 11.58 -2.39
C SER A 94 -1.99 11.14 -1.26
N ALA A 95 -2.25 12.02 -0.30
CA ALA A 95 -3.27 11.76 0.71
C ALA A 95 -4.61 11.54 0.01
N VAL A 96 -5.22 10.37 0.23
CA VAL A 96 -6.60 10.17 -0.14
C VAL A 96 -7.42 10.66 1.04
N ASP A 97 -8.01 11.83 0.88
CA ASP A 97 -8.98 12.33 1.84
C ASP A 97 -10.12 11.31 1.86
N SER A 98 -10.24 10.56 2.95
CA SER A 98 -11.15 9.42 3.10
C SER A 98 -12.65 9.83 3.13
N ALA A 99 -12.97 11.01 2.61
CA ALA A 99 -14.29 11.58 2.45
C ALA A 99 -14.82 11.36 1.02
N ALA A 100 -14.90 10.11 0.57
CA ALA A 100 -15.87 9.77 -0.48
C ALA A 100 -17.18 9.38 0.22
N PRO A 101 -18.25 10.19 0.09
CA PRO A 101 -19.55 9.84 0.64
C PRO A 101 -19.98 8.56 -0.05
N VAL A 102 -20.41 7.57 0.72
CA VAL A 102 -21.29 6.52 0.20
C VAL A 102 -22.44 7.25 -0.48
N GLU A 103 -22.50 7.20 -1.81
CA GLU A 103 -23.68 7.64 -2.53
C GLU A 103 -24.82 6.78 -1.98
N ARG A 104 -25.65 7.42 -1.14
CA ARG A 104 -26.97 6.92 -0.79
C ARG A 104 -27.75 6.90 -2.09
N PHE A 105 -27.64 5.81 -2.84
CA PHE A 105 -28.62 5.47 -3.85
C PHE A 105 -29.96 5.42 -3.11
N GLY A 106 -30.71 6.51 -3.25
CA GLY A 106 -32.03 6.68 -2.67
C GLY A 106 -32.90 5.54 -3.13
N SER A 107 -33.10 4.59 -2.23
CA SER A 107 -34.33 3.84 -2.19
C SER A 107 -35.48 4.83 -1.97
N ASP A 108 -36.59 4.55 -2.64
CA ASP A 108 -37.91 5.15 -2.44
C ASP A 108 -38.19 6.49 -3.15
N ARG A 109 -38.70 6.36 -4.39
CA ARG A 109 -39.83 7.19 -4.82
C ARG A 109 -41.01 6.28 -5.12
N GLY A 110 -41.79 6.01 -4.09
CA GLY A 110 -43.22 6.35 -4.05
C GLY A 110 -44.09 5.86 -5.21
N LEU A 111 -44.92 4.87 -4.87
CA LEU A 111 -46.27 4.69 -5.40
C LEU A 111 -47.10 5.99 -5.26
N GLY A 112 -47.99 6.26 -6.22
CA GLY A 112 -49.04 7.29 -6.18
C GLY A 112 -48.86 8.29 -7.33
N ILE A 113 -49.74 8.39 -8.32
CA ILE A 113 -51.19 8.13 -8.46
C ILE A 113 -51.52 7.87 -9.92
#